data_AF-A0A183KD28-F1
#
_entry.id   AF-A0A183KD28-F1
#
_cell.length_a   1.000
_cell.length_b   1.000
_cell.length_c   1.000
_cell.angle_alpha   90.00
_cell.angle_beta   90.00
_cell.angle_gamma   90.00
#
_symmetry.space_group_name_H-M   'P 1'
#
loop_
_entity.id
_entity.type
_entity.pdbx_description
1 polymer ?
#
loop_
_entity_poly.entity_id
_entity_poly.type
_entity_poly.pdbx_seq_one_letter_code
_entity_poly.pdbx_strand_id
1 'polypeptide(L)'
;MKQLYDTTEKLAGKYSKPERPVKDKEDKPITEIQEQRKRWVEHFEEFLNKPAPLNPPDTEAAPTDLPIDVTLPTIEEINMVIGT
;
A
#
# COMPACT_ATOMS: atom_id res chain seq x y z
N MET A 1 2.55 15.25 12.33
CA MET A 1 3.49 14.53 11.43
C MET A 1 4.65 13.90 12.17
N LYS A 2 5.43 14.65 12.97
CA LYS A 2 6.61 14.11 13.68
C LYS A 2 6.28 12.91 14.61
N GLN A 3 5.24 13.03 15.43
CA GLN A 3 4.82 11.91 16.32
C GLN A 3 4.44 10.63 15.56
N LEU A 4 3.88 10.76 14.36
CA LEU A 4 3.46 9.63 13.54
C LEU A 4 4.70 8.90 12.98
N TYR A 5 5.71 9.66 12.53
CA TYR A 5 7.00 9.12 12.10
C TYR A 5 7.73 8.42 13.25
N ASP A 6 7.86 9.08 14.41
CA ASP A 6 8.55 8.54 15.59
C ASP A 6 7.87 7.26 16.12
N THR A 7 6.53 7.20 16.07
CA THR A 7 5.77 6.00 16.48
C THR A 7 5.94 4.86 15.49
N THR A 8 5.96 5.16 14.19
CA THR A 8 6.17 4.16 13.13
C THR A 8 7.59 3.61 13.17
N GLU A 9 8.59 4.46 13.39
CA GLU A 9 10.00 4.09 13.56
C GLU A 9 10.20 3.18 14.79
N LYS A 10 9.54 3.50 15.91
CA LYS A 10 9.60 2.68 17.14
C LYS A 10 8.89 1.34 16.99
N LEU A 11 7.77 1.27 16.27
CA LEU A 11 7.04 0.03 15.97
C LEU A 11 7.74 -0.85 14.94
N ALA A 12 8.45 -0.25 13.98
CA ALA A 12 9.21 -0.98 12.95
C ALA A 12 10.41 -1.77 13.52
N GLY A 13 10.78 -1.56 14.79
CA GLY A 13 11.84 -2.31 15.46
C GLY A 13 13.20 -2.20 14.76
N LYS A 14 14.01 -3.26 14.79
CA LYS A 14 15.34 -3.32 14.13
C LYS A 14 15.29 -3.90 12.71
N TYR A 15 14.17 -3.81 12.00
CA TYR A 15 14.11 -4.29 10.62
C TYR A 15 14.80 -3.29 9.68
N SER A 16 16.12 -3.17 9.82
CA SER A 16 16.98 -2.39 8.92
C SER A 16 17.34 -3.15 7.66
N LYS A 17 17.18 -4.49 7.67
CA LYS A 17 17.43 -5.35 6.53
C LYS A 17 16.09 -5.93 6.05
N PRO A 18 15.69 -5.67 4.80
CA PRO A 18 14.56 -6.37 4.22
C PRO A 18 14.90 -7.87 4.12
N GLU A 19 13.92 -8.73 4.40
CA GLU A 19 14.05 -10.19 4.27
C GLU A 19 14.42 -10.59 2.83
N ARG A 20 14.05 -9.76 1.85
CA ARG A 20 14.43 -9.89 0.45
C ARG A 20 15.26 -8.69 0.00
N PRO A 21 16.49 -8.88 -0.50
CA PRO A 21 17.26 -7.79 -1.08
C PRO A 21 16.58 -7.25 -2.34
N VAL A 22 16.64 -5.94 -2.54
CA VAL A 22 16.21 -5.33 -3.81
C VAL A 22 17.17 -5.78 -4.90
N LYS A 23 16.65 -6.06 -6.09
CA LYS A 23 17.44 -6.49 -7.23
C LYS A 23 17.54 -5.42 -8.31
N ASP A 24 18.65 -5.42 -9.04
CA ASP A 24 18.82 -4.64 -10.27
C ASP A 24 18.01 -5.23 -11.43
N LYS A 25 18.21 -4.70 -12.65
CA LYS A 25 17.50 -5.18 -13.85
C LYS A 25 18.03 -6.53 -14.35
N GLU A 26 19.24 -6.90 -13.91
CA GLU A 26 19.94 -8.15 -14.20
C GLU A 26 19.73 -9.20 -13.09
N ASP A 27 18.72 -9.00 -12.22
CA ASP A 27 18.34 -9.89 -11.12
C ASP A 27 19.39 -10.04 -9.99
N LYS A 28 20.41 -9.18 -9.95
CA LYS A 28 21.45 -9.20 -8.91
C LYS A 28 21.03 -8.38 -7.70
N PRO A 29 21.33 -8.84 -6.48
CA PRO A 29 20.99 -8.11 -5.27
C PRO A 29 21.81 -6.82 -5.14
N ILE A 30 21.12 -5.72 -4.87
CA ILE A 30 21.68 -4.42 -4.55
C ILE A 30 21.91 -4.34 -3.05
N THR A 31 23.15 -4.04 -2.65
CA THR A 31 23.55 -3.94 -1.23
C THR A 31 23.69 -2.50 -0.75
N GLU A 32 23.86 -1.53 -1.66
CA GLU A 32 24.05 -0.12 -1.33
C GLU A 32 22.72 0.66 -1.35
N ILE A 33 22.47 1.46 -0.31
CA ILE A 33 21.25 2.27 -0.18
C ILE A 33 21.11 3.29 -1.32
N GLN A 34 22.21 3.87 -1.80
CA GLN A 34 22.19 4.84 -2.90
C GLN A 34 21.74 4.19 -4.21
N GLU A 35 22.29 3.02 -4.53
CA GLU A 35 21.88 2.25 -5.70
C GLU A 35 20.42 1.78 -5.59
N GLN A 36 19.99 1.38 -4.39
CA GLN A 36 18.59 1.02 -4.15
C GLN A 36 17.66 2.21 -4.42
N ARG A 37 18.01 3.42 -3.94
CA ARG A 37 17.25 4.65 -4.22
C ARG A 37 17.22 4.97 -5.71
N LYS A 38 18.35 4.86 -6.41
CA LYS A 38 18.42 5.04 -7.86
C LYS A 38 17.49 4.05 -8.58
N ARG A 39 17.52 2.77 -8.19
CA ARG A 39 16.63 1.74 -8.74
C ARG A 39 15.15 2.05 -8.49
N TRP A 40 14.81 2.59 -7.31
CA TRP A 40 13.45 3.05 -7.01
C TRP A 40 13.02 4.19 -7.93
N VAL A 41 13.86 5.22 -8.12
CA VAL A 41 13.55 6.34 -9.02
C VAL A 41 13.28 5.85 -10.44
N GLU A 42 14.18 5.02 -10.99
CA GLU A 42 14.02 4.45 -12.33
C GLU A 42 12.73 3.61 -12.46
N HIS A 43 12.42 2.78 -11.46
CA HIS A 43 11.22 1.93 -11.50
C HIS A 43 9.94 2.76 -11.49
N PHE A 44 9.86 3.78 -10.63
CA PHE A 44 8.69 4.66 -10.57
C PHE A 44 8.59 5.54 -11.81
N GLU A 45 9.70 6.03 -12.35
CA GLU A 45 9.70 6.79 -13.59
C GLU A 45 9.17 5.94 -14.76
N GLU A 46 9.64 4.70 -14.90
CA GLU A 46 9.13 3.77 -15.92
C GLU A 46 7.64 3.44 -15.73
N PHE A 47 7.24 3.14 -14.48
CA PHE A 47 5.87 2.77 -14.17
C PHE A 47 4.87 3.91 -14.38
N LEU A 48 5.21 5.13 -13.96
CA LEU A 48 4.32 6.30 -14.02
C LEU A 48 4.28 6.94 -15.41
N ASN A 49 5.35 6.85 -16.19
CA ASN A 49 5.38 7.36 -17.56
C ASN A 49 4.89 6.33 -18.59
N LYS A 50 4.57 5.10 -18.17
CA LYS A 50 4.03 4.08 -19.06
C LYS A 50 2.66 4.54 -19.59
N PRO A 51 2.44 4.55 -20.91
CA PRO A 51 1.14 4.85 -21.48
C PRO A 51 0.11 3.82 -21.00
N ALA A 52 -1.16 4.25 -20.91
CA ALA A 52 -2.25 3.35 -20.57
C ALA A 52 -2.21 2.14 -21.52
N PRO A 53 -2.36 0.90 -20.99
CA PRO A 53 -2.41 -0.28 -21.85
C PRO A 53 -3.59 -0.14 -22.82
N LEU A 54 -3.37 -0.50 -24.09
CA LEU A 54 -4.39 -0.41 -25.15
C LEU A 54 -5.62 -1.27 -24.83
N ASN A 55 -5.37 -2.41 -24.19
CA ASN A 55 -6.43 -3.26 -23.69
C ASN A 55 -6.70 -2.87 -22.23
N PRO A 56 -7.95 -2.59 -21.85
CA PRO A 56 -8.29 -2.47 -20.45
C PRO A 56 -7.91 -3.79 -19.75
N PRO A 57 -7.45 -3.73 -18.49
CA PRO A 57 -7.32 -4.94 -17.69
C PRO A 57 -8.66 -5.68 -17.71
N ASP A 58 -8.63 -6.98 -18.03
CA ASP A 58 -9.78 -7.85 -17.88
C ASP A 58 -10.04 -8.03 -16.38
N THR A 59 -10.74 -7.04 -15.83
CA THR A 59 -11.09 -6.98 -14.42
C THR A 59 -12.54 -7.39 -14.35
N GLU A 60 -12.78 -8.60 -13.87
CA GLU A 60 -14.11 -9.06 -13.51
C GLU A 60 -14.74 -7.99 -12.62
N ALA A 61 -15.91 -7.49 -13.02
CA ALA A 61 -16.62 -6.50 -12.23
C ALA A 61 -16.83 -7.07 -10.83
N ALA A 62 -16.45 -6.31 -9.80
CA ALA A 62 -16.78 -6.70 -8.44
C ALA A 62 -18.29 -6.95 -8.36
N PRO A 63 -18.75 -8.04 -7.72
CA PRO A 63 -20.16 -8.29 -7.56
C PRO A 63 -20.83 -7.07 -6.91
N THR A 64 -21.71 -6.40 -7.65
CA THR A 64 -22.45 -5.23 -7.15
C THR A 64 -23.45 -5.62 -6.04
N ASP A 65 -23.75 -6.92 -5.93
CA ASP A 65 -24.74 -7.48 -5.03
C ASP A 65 -24.11 -7.93 -3.70
N LEU A 66 -23.17 -7.12 -3.17
CA LEU A 66 -22.81 -7.25 -1.77
C LEU A 66 -24.00 -6.71 -0.97
N PRO A 67 -24.63 -7.51 -0.09
CA PRO A 67 -25.70 -7.03 0.79
C PRO A 67 -25.08 -6.11 1.84
N ILE A 68 -24.75 -4.90 1.42
CA ILE A 68 -24.37 -3.80 2.28
C ILE A 68 -25.67 -3.14 2.66
N ASP A 69 -26.02 -3.25 3.94
CA ASP A 69 -27.13 -2.51 4.49
C ASP A 69 -26.78 -1.01 4.48
N VAL A 70 -27.32 -0.30 3.49
CA VAL A 70 -27.18 1.16 3.35
C VAL A 70 -28.24 1.91 4.14
N THR A 71 -29.06 1.20 4.94
CA THR A 71 -29.99 1.87 5.83
C THR A 71 -29.23 2.64 6.91
N LEU A 72 -29.80 3.79 7.30
CA LEU A 72 -29.23 4.58 8.38
C LEU A 72 -29.39 3.83 9.70
N PRO A 73 -28.33 3.73 10.53
CA PRO A 73 -28.44 3.09 11.83
C PRO A 73 -29.45 3.85 12.70
N THR A 74 -30.22 3.10 13.46
CA THR A 74 -31.19 3.65 14.41
C THR A 74 -30.49 4.19 15.66
N ILE A 75 -31.15 5.12 16.36
CA ILE A 75 -30.61 5.68 17.62
C ILE A 75 -30.40 4.58 18.67
N GLU A 76 -31.25 3.55 18.69
CA GLU A 76 -31.12 2.42 19.62
C GLU A 76 -29.86 1.59 19.33
N GLU A 77 -29.57 1.30 18.06
CA GLU A 77 -28.33 0.61 17.66
C GLU A 77 -27.09 1.43 18.01
N ILE A 78 -27.15 2.75 17.80
CA ILE A 78 -26.07 3.67 18.16
C ILE A 78 -25.83 3.64 19.68
N ASN A 79 -26.90 3.71 20.49
CA ASN A 79 -26.79 3.67 21.95
C ASN A 79 -26.30 2.32 22.47
N MET A 80 -26.72 1.21 21.85
CA MET A 80 -26.26 -0.14 22.18
C MET A 80 -24.75 -0.31 21.96
N VAL A 81 -24.19 0.31 20.92
CA VAL A 81 -22.76 0.23 20.59
C VAL A 81 -21.91 1.21 21.40
N ILE A 82 -22.39 2.44 21.61
CA ILE A 82 -21.64 3.50 22.31
C ILE A 82 -21.78 3.36 23.85
N GLY A 83 -22.78 2.64 24.34
CA GLY A 83 -22.99 2.40 25.77
C GLY A 83 -23.46 3.64 26.52
N THR A 84 -24.25 4.50 25.87
CA THR A 84 -24.91 5.69 26.45
C THR A 84 -26.35 5.42 26.82
#